data_AF-A0A2V6MYE7-F1
#
_entry.id   AF-A0A2V6MYE7-F1
#
_cell.length_a   1.000
_cell.length_b   1.000
_cell.length_c   1.000
_cell.angle_alpha   90.00
_cell.angle_beta   90.00
_cell.angle_gamma   90.00
#
_symmetry.space_group_name_H-M   'P 1'
#
loop_
_entity.id
_entity.type
_entity.pdbx_description
1 polymer ?
#
loop_
_entity_poly.entity_id
_entity_poly.type
_entity_poly.pdbx_seq_one_letter_code
_entity_poly.pdbx_strand_id
1 'polypeptide(L)'
;MQCPFCGTTLPANAQACTNCDWTLEATKPAEPKASDAMAILLSIIPGLGHIYKGHRVMGALILLLITPTAIAFAILAAIASAGWGILMLIPYWGAVMLHVWAIDDRVTQKPDEGEQY
;
A
#
# COMPACT_ATOMS: atom_id res chain seq x y z
N MET A 1 6.17 19.41 25.97
CA MET A 1 6.92 18.39 25.20
C MET A 1 8.11 19.05 24.53
N GLN A 2 9.20 18.34 24.25
CA GLN A 2 10.34 18.90 23.50
C GLN A 2 10.13 18.68 22.00
N CYS A 3 10.46 19.69 21.19
CA CYS A 3 10.43 19.57 19.74
C CYS A 3 11.44 18.50 19.28
N PRO A 4 11.04 17.51 18.44
CA PRO A 4 11.93 16.43 18.00
C PRO A 4 13.03 16.90 17.03
N PHE A 5 12.85 18.07 16.41
CA PHE A 5 13.82 18.64 15.47
C PHE A 5 14.86 19.54 16.15
N CYS A 6 14.42 20.50 16.97
CA CYS A 6 15.30 21.54 17.54
C CYS A 6 15.43 21.51 19.08
N GLY A 7 14.69 20.64 19.77
CA GLY A 7 14.77 20.48 21.23
C GLY A 7 14.08 21.57 22.07
N THR A 8 13.49 22.61 21.46
CA THR A 8 12.79 23.68 22.19
C THR A 8 11.58 23.12 22.96
N THR A 9 11.37 23.57 24.20
CA THR A 9 10.21 23.19 25.02
C THR A 9 8.93 23.87 24.53
N LEU A 10 7.94 23.06 24.15
CA LEU A 10 6.64 23.48 23.64
C LEU A 10 5.51 23.20 24.66
N PRO A 11 4.44 24.03 24.66
CA PRO A 11 3.23 23.77 25.41
C PRO A 11 2.56 22.46 24.95
N ALA A 12 1.71 21.86 25.80
CA ALA A 12 1.17 20.52 25.59
C ALA A 12 0.32 20.35 24.31
N ASN A 13 -0.20 21.43 23.75
CA ASN A 13 -1.09 21.47 22.59
C ASN A 13 -0.50 22.27 21.40
N ALA A 14 0.82 22.41 21.32
CA ALA A 14 1.47 23.11 20.22
C ALA A 14 1.25 22.39 18.87
N GLN A 15 0.70 23.09 17.88
CA GLN A 15 0.52 22.59 16.52
C GLN A 15 1.74 22.84 15.62
N ALA A 16 2.61 23.78 16.01
CA ALA A 16 3.86 24.10 15.33
C ALA A 16 4.94 24.50 16.33
N CYS A 17 6.21 24.36 15.96
CA CYS A 17 7.32 24.85 16.74
C CYS A 17 7.47 26.37 16.56
N THR A 18 7.77 27.10 17.64
CA THR A 18 8.01 28.55 17.59
C THR A 18 9.43 28.92 17.15
N ASN A 19 10.32 27.93 16.96
CA ASN A 19 11.76 28.14 16.75
C ASN A 19 12.31 27.39 15.51
N CYS A 20 11.49 26.57 14.84
CA CYS A 20 11.85 25.89 13.59
C CYS A 20 10.56 25.52 12.82
N ASP A 21 10.69 25.02 11.59
CA ASP A 21 9.57 24.65 10.72
C ASP A 21 8.86 23.32 11.07
N TRP A 22 9.04 22.80 12.28
CA TRP A 22 8.34 21.58 12.68
C TRP A 22 6.84 21.85 12.91
N THR A 23 5.97 21.00 12.36
CA THR A 23 4.53 21.00 12.63
C THR A 23 4.06 19.64 13.14
N LEU A 24 3.00 19.64 13.95
CA LEU A 24 2.37 18.41 14.45
C LEU A 24 1.83 17.55 13.30
N GLU A 25 1.26 18.19 12.28
CA GLU A 25 0.76 17.51 11.07
C GLU A 25 1.88 16.77 10.34
N ALA A 26 3.07 17.36 10.23
CA ALA A 26 4.24 16.71 9.62
C ALA A 26 4.72 15.46 10.39
N THR A 27 4.15 15.18 11.58
CA THR A 27 4.49 14.00 12.38
C THR A 27 3.35 12.98 12.41
N LYS A 28 2.17 13.30 11.88
CA LYS A 28 1.04 12.37 11.84
C LYS A 28 1.25 11.36 10.71
N PRO A 29 1.16 10.04 10.98
CA PRO A 29 1.21 9.04 9.93
C PRO A 29 0.03 9.22 8.97
N ALA A 30 0.19 8.77 7.72
CA ALA A 30 -0.85 8.87 6.70
C ALA A 30 -2.19 8.26 7.17
N GLU A 31 -3.30 8.83 6.69
CA GLU A 31 -4.64 8.32 7.02
C GLU A 31 -4.81 6.87 6.50
N PRO A 32 -5.40 5.96 7.29
CA PRO A 32 -5.59 4.55 6.88
C PRO A 32 -6.28 4.39 5.53
N LYS A 33 -7.30 5.20 5.24
CA LYS A 33 -8.04 5.15 3.97
C LYS A 33 -7.18 5.53 2.77
N ALA A 34 -6.27 6.49 2.95
CA ALA A 34 -5.34 6.90 1.90
C ALA A 34 -4.30 5.79 1.65
N SER A 35 -3.77 5.17 2.72
CA SER A 35 -2.87 4.01 2.63
C SER A 35 -3.52 2.84 1.87
N ASP A 36 -4.78 2.53 2.18
CA ASP A 36 -5.53 1.45 1.52
C ASP A 36 -5.71 1.73 0.02
N ALA A 37 -6.05 2.97 -0.35
CA ALA A 37 -6.20 3.37 -1.74
C ALA A 37 -4.89 3.22 -2.51
N MET A 38 -3.76 3.63 -1.92
CA MET A 38 -2.44 3.45 -2.52
C MET A 38 -2.07 1.97 -2.66
N ALA A 39 -2.34 1.15 -1.65
CA ALA A 39 -2.06 -0.28 -1.70
C ALA A 39 -2.88 -0.99 -2.81
N ILE A 40 -4.15 -0.60 -3.00
CA ILE A 40 -4.98 -1.09 -4.11
C ILE A 40 -4.42 -0.61 -5.45
N LEU A 41 -4.03 0.66 -5.57
CA LEU A 41 -3.45 1.20 -6.80
C LEU A 41 -2.15 0.46 -7.17
N LEU A 42 -1.28 0.21 -6.20
CA LEU A 42 -0.05 -0.56 -6.39
C LEU A 42 -0.34 -2.01 -6.81
N SER A 43 -1.53 -2.54 -6.50
CA SER A 43 -1.96 -3.89 -6.90
C SER A 43 -2.28 -4.03 -8.38
N ILE A 44 -2.08 -2.99 -9.19
CA ILE A 44 -2.02 -3.13 -10.65
C ILE A 44 -1.00 -4.20 -11.05
N ILE A 45 0.12 -4.26 -10.33
CA ILE A 45 1.05 -5.40 -10.37
C ILE A 45 0.73 -6.27 -9.15
N PRO A 46 0.09 -7.44 -9.33
CA PRO A 46 -0.32 -8.29 -8.22
C PRO A 46 0.85 -8.61 -7.27
N GLY A 47 0.64 -8.38 -5.98
CA GLY A 47 1.62 -8.59 -4.92
C GLY A 47 2.37 -7.34 -4.45
N LEU A 48 2.41 -6.24 -5.24
CA LEU A 48 3.04 -4.99 -4.77
C LEU A 48 2.28 -4.33 -3.63
N GLY A 49 0.94 -4.32 -3.66
CA GLY A 49 0.12 -3.78 -2.57
C GLY A 49 0.36 -4.48 -1.23
N HIS A 50 0.58 -5.80 -1.24
CA HIS A 50 0.99 -6.56 -0.06
C HIS A 50 2.36 -6.13 0.47
N ILE A 51 3.33 -5.91 -0.43
CA ILE A 51 4.67 -5.43 -0.04
C ILE A 51 4.59 -4.03 0.57
N TYR A 52 3.74 -3.16 0.01
CA TYR A 52 3.51 -1.79 0.50
C TYR A 52 2.98 -1.76 1.94
N LYS A 53 1.99 -2.60 2.27
CA LYS A 53 1.48 -2.80 3.65
C LYS A 53 2.42 -3.60 4.56
N GLY A 54 3.68 -3.81 4.17
CA GLY A 54 4.68 -4.54 4.94
C GLY A 54 4.63 -6.07 4.88
N HIS A 55 3.68 -6.67 4.13
CA HIS A 55 3.56 -8.12 3.97
C HIS A 55 4.52 -8.65 2.89
N ARG A 56 5.83 -8.48 3.09
CA ARG A 56 6.87 -8.76 2.09
C ARG A 56 6.88 -10.19 1.57
N VAL A 57 6.78 -11.18 2.47
CA VAL A 57 6.78 -12.60 2.08
C VAL A 57 5.55 -12.94 1.26
N MET A 58 4.36 -12.54 1.72
CA MET A 58 3.10 -12.78 1.01
C MET A 58 3.10 -12.08 -0.36
N GLY A 59 3.52 -10.82 -0.40
CA GLY A 59 3.58 -10.07 -1.65
C GLY A 59 4.60 -10.64 -2.64
N ALA A 60 5.75 -11.11 -2.18
CA ALA A 60 6.73 -11.81 -3.02
C ALA A 60 6.18 -13.14 -3.55
N LEU A 61 5.46 -13.92 -2.73
CA LEU A 61 4.80 -15.16 -3.18
C LEU A 61 3.73 -14.87 -4.23
N ILE A 62 2.90 -13.84 -4.01
CA ILE A 62 1.88 -13.44 -4.99
C ILE A 62 2.54 -13.00 -6.30
N LEU A 63 3.57 -12.16 -6.23
CA LEU A 63 4.23 -11.58 -7.40
C LEU A 63 5.05 -12.61 -8.19
N LEU A 64 5.85 -13.43 -7.52
CA LEU A 64 6.84 -14.32 -8.17
C LEU A 64 6.32 -15.73 -8.43
N LEU A 65 5.33 -16.20 -7.66
CA LEU A 65 4.85 -17.58 -7.75
C LEU A 65 3.39 -17.63 -8.22
N ILE A 66 2.47 -17.01 -7.47
CA ILE A 66 1.03 -17.17 -7.71
C ILE A 66 0.62 -16.49 -9.03
N THR A 67 1.10 -15.27 -9.29
CA THR A 67 0.74 -14.53 -10.51
C THR A 67 1.23 -15.22 -11.78
N PRO A 68 2.51 -15.63 -11.90
CA PRO A 68 2.97 -16.37 -13.07
C PRO A 68 2.23 -17.70 -13.25
N THR A 69 1.94 -18.40 -12.15
CA THR A 69 1.16 -19.66 -12.20
C THR A 69 -0.26 -19.42 -12.70
N ALA A 70 -0.94 -18.38 -12.20
CA ALA A 70 -2.29 -18.00 -12.63
C ALA A 70 -2.32 -17.61 -14.12
N ILE A 71 -1.32 -16.84 -14.58
CA ILE A 71 -1.17 -16.47 -16.00
C ILE A 71 -0.93 -17.69 -16.86
N ALA A 72 0.01 -18.56 -16.49
CA ALA A 72 0.31 -19.78 -17.24
C ALA A 72 -0.93 -20.68 -17.34
N PHE A 73 -1.66 -20.86 -16.23
CA PHE A 73 -2.91 -21.61 -16.21
C PHE A 73 -3.99 -20.96 -17.09
N ALA A 74 -4.17 -19.64 -17.03
CA ALA A 74 -5.13 -18.92 -17.86
C ALA A 74 -4.82 -19.06 -19.36
N ILE A 75 -3.53 -19.03 -19.74
CA ILE A 75 -3.09 -19.24 -21.13
C ILE A 75 -3.41 -20.68 -21.58
N LEU A 76 -3.07 -21.69 -20.77
CA LEU A 76 -3.40 -23.08 -21.07
C LEU A 76 -4.92 -23.29 -21.21
N ALA A 77 -5.69 -22.72 -20.28
CA ALA A 77 -7.14 -22.75 -20.33
C ALA A 77 -7.68 -22.03 -21.57
N ALA A 78 -7.08 -20.91 -21.97
CA ALA A 78 -7.49 -20.15 -23.15
C ALA A 78 -7.31 -20.99 -24.43
N ILE A 79 -6.19 -21.68 -24.58
CA ILE A 79 -5.95 -22.59 -25.71
C ILE A 79 -7.01 -23.71 -25.73
N ALA A 80 -7.34 -24.26 -24.56
CA ALA A 80 -8.34 -25.33 -24.45
C ALA A 80 -9.81 -24.87 -24.62
N SER A 81 -10.09 -23.56 -24.55
CA SER A 81 -11.45 -23.00 -24.50
C SER A 81 -11.71 -21.88 -25.52
N ALA A 82 -11.01 -21.91 -26.66
CA ALA A 82 -11.16 -20.89 -27.71
C ALA A 82 -10.98 -19.42 -27.20
N GLY A 83 -10.10 -19.22 -26.22
CA GLY A 83 -9.75 -17.92 -25.66
C GLY A 83 -10.44 -17.56 -24.34
N TRP A 84 -11.53 -18.25 -23.96
CA TRP A 84 -12.32 -17.91 -22.77
C TRP A 84 -11.55 -18.03 -21.45
N GLY A 85 -10.53 -18.89 -21.39
CA GLY A 85 -9.67 -19.07 -20.21
C GLY A 85 -8.94 -17.80 -19.75
N ILE A 86 -8.73 -16.80 -20.63
CA ILE A 86 -8.13 -15.51 -20.24
C ILE A 86 -8.99 -14.78 -19.21
N LEU A 87 -10.32 -14.93 -19.27
CA LEU A 87 -11.23 -14.23 -18.36
C LEU A 87 -11.05 -14.65 -16.90
N MET A 88 -10.40 -15.79 -16.61
CA MET A 88 -10.06 -16.19 -15.25
C MET A 88 -9.13 -15.21 -14.55
N LEU A 89 -8.38 -14.38 -15.30
CA LEU A 89 -7.50 -13.38 -14.72
C LEU A 89 -8.27 -12.21 -14.08
N ILE A 90 -9.49 -11.92 -14.53
CA ILE A 90 -10.31 -10.82 -13.98
C ILE A 90 -10.71 -11.09 -12.52
N PRO A 91 -11.38 -12.21 -12.16
CA PRO A 91 -11.70 -12.49 -10.78
C PRO A 91 -10.44 -12.75 -9.94
N TYR A 92 -9.37 -13.31 -10.51
CA TYR A 92 -8.08 -13.43 -9.84
C TYR A 92 -7.54 -12.05 -9.41
N TRP A 93 -7.49 -11.10 -10.33
CA TRP A 93 -6.98 -9.77 -10.05
C TRP A 93 -7.85 -9.02 -9.04
N GLY A 94 -9.17 -9.10 -9.20
CA GLY A 94 -10.12 -8.55 -8.23
C GLY A 94 -9.94 -9.16 -6.83
N ALA A 95 -9.73 -10.47 -6.73
CA ALA A 95 -9.47 -11.14 -5.46
C ALA A 95 -8.17 -10.66 -4.81
N VAL A 96 -7.09 -10.44 -5.58
CA VAL A 96 -5.83 -9.88 -5.05
C VAL A 96 -6.05 -8.46 -4.50
N MET A 97 -6.77 -7.60 -5.22
CA MET A 97 -7.07 -6.23 -4.77
C MET A 97 -7.94 -6.23 -3.52
N LEU A 98 -9.00 -7.04 -3.48
CA LEU A 98 -9.85 -7.21 -2.29
C LEU A 98 -9.06 -7.72 -1.09
N HIS A 99 -8.14 -8.66 -1.32
CA HIS A 99 -7.29 -9.18 -0.27
C HIS A 99 -6.34 -8.11 0.28
N VAL A 100 -5.76 -7.23 -0.57
CA VAL A 100 -4.96 -6.08 -0.10
C VAL A 100 -5.80 -5.11 0.71
N TRP A 101 -7.03 -4.84 0.30
CA TRP A 101 -7.94 -3.95 1.04
C TRP A 101 -8.29 -4.52 2.42
N ALA A 102 -8.53 -5.83 2.51
CA ALA A 102 -8.99 -6.48 3.74
C ALA A 102 -7.90 -6.72 4.79
N ILE A 103 -6.61 -6.63 4.44
CA ILE A 103 -5.51 -6.84 5.40
C ILE A 103 -5.06 -5.53 6.05
N ASP A 104 -4.72 -5.59 7.34
CA ASP A 104 -4.18 -4.44 8.07
C ASP A 104 -2.77 -4.07 7.60
N ASP A 105 -2.38 -2.82 7.82
CA ASP A 105 -1.01 -2.37 7.57
C ASP A 105 -0.07 -2.79 8.71
N ARG A 106 1.08 -3.39 8.38
CA ARG A 106 2.12 -3.74 9.38
C ARG A 106 3.14 -2.63 9.58
N VAL A 107 3.20 -1.64 8.70
CA VAL A 107 4.19 -0.57 8.74
C VAL A 107 3.46 0.74 9.01
N THR A 108 3.97 1.53 9.96
CA THR A 108 3.50 2.90 10.15
C THR A 108 3.89 3.72 8.92
N GLN A 109 2.90 4.11 8.12
CA GLN A 109 3.14 4.91 6.93
C GLN A 109 3.71 6.27 7.32
N LYS A 110 4.69 6.73 6.54
CA LYS A 110 5.21 8.08 6.72
C LYS A 110 4.10 9.10 6.46
N PRO A 111 4.16 10.27 7.12
CA PRO A 111 3.30 11.40 6.79
C PRO A 111 3.32 11.64 5.28
N ASP A 112 2.15 11.81 4.68
CA ASP A 112 2.05 12.27 3.31
C ASP A 112 2.68 13.66 3.26
N GLU A 113 3.82 13.81 2.56
CA GLU A 113 4.41 15.10 2.24
C GLU A 113 3.52 15.73 1.18
N GLY A 114 2.29 16.08 1.58
CA GLY A 114 1.24 16.56 0.69
C GLY A 114 1.83 17.60 -0.24
N GLU A 115 1.66 17.36 -1.54
CA GLU A 115 2.28 18.17 -2.57
C GLU A 115 1.96 19.65 -2.29
N GLN A 116 3.00 20.41 -1.98
CA GLN A 116 2.91 21.86 -1.85
C GLN A 116 2.72 22.44 -3.25
N TYR A 117 1.48 22.46 -3.72
CA TYR A 117 1.07 23.18 -4.95
C TYR A 117 0.56 24.59 -4.63
#